data_AF-A0A1E3IB74-F1
#
_entry.id   AF-A0A1E3IB74-F1
#
_cell.length_a   1.000
_cell.length_b   1.000
_cell.length_c   1.000
_cell.angle_alpha   90.00
_cell.angle_beta   90.00
_cell.angle_gamma   90.00
#
_symmetry.space_group_name_H-M   'P 1'
#
loop_
_entity.id
_entity.type
_entity.pdbx_description
1 polymer ?
#
loop_
_entity_poly.entity_id
_entity_poly.type
_entity_poly.pdbx_seq_one_letter_code
_entity_poly.pdbx_strand_id
1 'polypeptide(L)'
;MNALTLTRRTISTPLHSLRSFLPALYPSWSCQPSSSSSSSLLFSLATPAPTNSSWSSVFPSFSLESLLELIPPIVWASVPKKKVSPSRKKMRSAHKGLKNKSNISLCPACGTVKLMHHLCPNCYSQISRRWKHEARSQLAASAVKT
;
A
#
# COMPACT_ATOMS: atom_id res chain seq x y z
N MET A 1 -37.76 -29.89 46.19
CA MET A 1 -36.61 -30.82 46.31
C MET A 1 -36.30 -31.32 44.91
N ASN A 2 -35.01 -31.36 44.57
CA ASN A 2 -34.37 -31.94 43.35
C ASN A 2 -33.85 -30.90 42.35
N ALA A 3 -32.62 -30.49 42.61
CA ALA A 3 -31.72 -29.82 41.69
C ALA A 3 -31.01 -30.89 40.83
N LEU A 4 -31.01 -30.73 39.50
CA LEU A 4 -30.22 -31.56 38.59
C LEU A 4 -28.98 -30.77 38.16
N THR A 5 -27.85 -31.17 38.71
CA THR A 5 -26.50 -30.64 38.44
C THR A 5 -25.95 -31.25 37.16
N LEU A 6 -25.76 -30.43 36.12
CA LEU A 6 -25.07 -30.84 34.90
C LEU A 6 -23.55 -30.83 35.14
N THR A 7 -22.98 -31.99 35.41
CA THR A 7 -21.54 -32.19 35.54
C THR A 7 -20.84 -32.13 34.18
N ARG A 8 -19.91 -31.18 34.08
CA ARG A 8 -18.95 -30.95 32.99
C ARG A 8 -18.08 -32.20 32.75
N ARG A 9 -18.23 -32.86 31.60
CA ARG A 9 -17.31 -33.90 31.13
C ARG A 9 -16.09 -33.25 30.46
N THR A 10 -14.97 -33.21 31.18
CA THR A 10 -13.65 -32.93 30.59
C THR A 10 -13.13 -34.19 29.92
N ILE A 11 -13.03 -34.17 28.59
CA ILE A 11 -12.38 -35.23 27.81
C ILE A 11 -10.93 -34.81 27.62
N SER A 12 -10.02 -35.45 28.35
CA SER A 12 -8.57 -35.36 28.12
C SER A 12 -8.13 -36.50 27.20
N THR A 13 -7.84 -36.17 25.93
CA THR A 13 -7.17 -37.10 25.00
C THR A 13 -5.70 -36.67 24.82
N PRO A 14 -4.72 -37.48 25.25
CA PRO A 14 -3.32 -37.29 24.91
C PRO A 14 -3.06 -38.01 23.57
N LEU A 15 -2.96 -37.26 22.48
CA LEU A 15 -2.53 -37.83 21.20
C LEU A 15 -1.15 -37.33 20.84
N HIS A 16 -0.32 -38.33 20.57
CA HIS A 16 1.12 -38.27 20.46
C HIS A 16 1.56 -37.40 19.29
N SER A 17 2.68 -36.73 19.53
CA SER A 17 3.52 -36.05 18.56
C SER A 17 4.03 -37.03 17.49
N LEU A 18 3.31 -37.14 16.37
CA LEU A 18 3.89 -37.63 15.12
C LEU A 18 4.43 -36.44 14.35
N ARG A 19 5.70 -36.15 14.58
CA ARG A 19 6.50 -35.18 13.82
C ARG A 19 6.80 -35.80 12.46
N SER A 20 5.86 -35.66 11.53
CA SER A 20 6.05 -35.99 10.12
C SER A 20 7.16 -35.11 9.56
N PHE A 21 8.34 -35.70 9.37
CA PHE A 21 9.41 -35.15 8.54
C PHE A 21 8.94 -35.16 7.08
N LEU A 22 8.23 -34.11 6.68
CA LEU A 22 8.06 -33.78 5.27
C LEU A 22 9.38 -33.18 4.78
N PRO A 23 9.97 -33.70 3.69
CA PRO A 23 11.13 -33.07 3.08
C PRO A 23 10.69 -31.69 2.58
N ALA A 24 11.39 -30.66 3.05
CA ALA A 24 11.28 -29.32 2.51
C ALA A 24 11.73 -29.34 1.06
N LEU A 25 10.78 -29.50 0.14
CA LEU A 25 10.92 -29.04 -1.24
C LEU A 25 10.98 -27.51 -1.16
N TYR A 26 12.19 -27.00 -0.93
CA TYR A 26 12.50 -25.59 -1.14
C TYR A 26 12.19 -25.29 -2.61
N PRO A 27 11.23 -24.40 -2.92
CA PRO A 27 11.18 -23.85 -4.26
C PRO A 27 12.49 -23.08 -4.44
N SER A 28 13.36 -23.61 -5.30
CA SER A 28 14.50 -22.88 -5.83
C SER A 28 13.94 -21.69 -6.59
N TRP A 29 13.82 -20.55 -5.92
CA TRP A 29 13.59 -19.28 -6.58
C TRP A 29 14.89 -18.90 -7.27
N SER A 30 15.11 -19.50 -8.44
CA SER A 30 16.02 -18.99 -9.44
C SER A 30 15.49 -17.63 -9.88
N CYS A 31 15.99 -16.57 -9.26
CA CYS A 31 15.89 -15.22 -9.76
C CYS A 31 16.63 -15.17 -11.11
N GLN A 32 15.90 -15.31 -12.22
CA GLN A 32 16.41 -14.84 -13.50
C GLN A 32 16.48 -13.30 -13.42
N PRO A 33 17.63 -12.68 -13.67
CA PRO A 33 17.67 -11.25 -13.93
C PRO A 33 17.04 -11.03 -15.31
N SER A 34 15.82 -10.50 -15.35
CA SER A 34 15.28 -9.89 -16.56
C SER A 34 16.17 -8.71 -16.90
N SER A 35 16.98 -8.86 -17.95
CA SER A 35 17.63 -7.76 -18.65
C SER A 35 16.56 -6.85 -19.25
N SER A 36 16.02 -5.96 -18.43
CA SER A 36 15.22 -4.84 -18.92
C SER A 36 16.18 -3.85 -19.57
N SER A 37 16.20 -3.85 -20.90
CA SER A 37 16.86 -2.83 -21.71
C SER A 37 16.49 -1.44 -21.21
N SER A 38 17.46 -0.75 -20.62
CA SER A 38 17.35 0.63 -20.20
C SER A 38 17.14 1.50 -21.44
N SER A 39 15.90 1.83 -21.75
CA SER A 39 15.60 2.93 -22.67
C SER A 39 15.97 4.24 -21.96
N SER A 40 17.16 4.73 -22.26
CA SER A 40 17.67 6.03 -21.84
C SER A 40 16.83 7.15 -22.48
N LEU A 41 15.72 7.53 -21.85
CA LEU A 41 15.05 8.79 -22.16
C LEU A 41 15.90 9.91 -21.55
N LEU A 42 16.76 10.51 -22.38
CA LEU A 42 17.42 11.77 -22.09
C LEU A 42 16.34 12.84 -21.90
N PHE A 43 16.00 13.12 -20.66
CA PHE A 43 15.19 14.27 -20.29
C PHE A 43 16.09 15.51 -20.37
N SER A 44 16.17 16.11 -21.56
CA SER A 44 16.80 17.42 -21.76
C SER A 44 15.91 18.48 -21.08
N LEU A 45 16.18 18.74 -19.81
CA LEU A 45 15.61 19.89 -19.11
C LEU A 45 16.49 21.10 -19.44
N ALA A 46 16.06 21.88 -20.43
CA ALA A 46 16.59 23.21 -20.66
C ALA A 46 16.24 24.09 -19.44
N THR A 47 17.20 24.32 -18.56
CA THR A 47 17.07 25.31 -17.49
C THR A 47 17.40 26.70 -18.06
N PRO A 48 16.47 27.67 -18.05
CA PRO A 48 16.83 29.06 -18.31
C PRO A 48 17.77 29.55 -17.22
N ALA A 49 18.86 30.20 -17.62
CA ALA A 49 19.80 30.83 -16.70
C ALA A 49 19.09 31.89 -15.84
N PRO A 50 19.17 31.84 -14.50
CA PRO A 50 18.79 32.95 -13.66
C PRO A 50 19.91 33.99 -13.70
N THR A 51 19.69 35.05 -14.48
CA THR A 51 20.41 36.32 -14.33
C THR A 51 20.17 36.83 -12.92
N ASN A 52 21.26 37.01 -12.17
CA ASN A 52 21.47 37.96 -11.09
C ASN A 52 20.23 38.37 -10.27
N SER A 53 20.11 37.88 -9.04
CA SER A 53 20.14 38.73 -7.83
C SER A 53 19.58 38.02 -6.60
N SER A 54 20.44 37.95 -5.58
CA SER A 54 20.09 38.35 -4.21
C SER A 54 18.89 37.69 -3.54
N TRP A 55 18.85 36.36 -3.44
CA TRP A 55 18.03 35.65 -2.44
C TRP A 55 18.95 34.95 -1.43
N SER A 56 19.66 35.73 -0.62
CA SER A 56 20.56 35.22 0.43
C SER A 56 20.21 35.71 1.84
N SER A 57 18.96 36.06 2.14
CA SER A 57 18.67 36.65 3.46
C SER A 57 17.23 36.55 3.94
N VAL A 58 16.63 35.35 3.92
CA VAL A 58 15.44 35.09 4.76
C VAL A 58 15.53 33.79 5.57
N PHE A 59 16.62 33.02 5.45
CA PHE A 59 16.91 32.03 6.49
C PHE A 59 17.64 32.77 7.63
N PRO A 60 17.02 32.90 8.83
CA PRO A 60 17.73 33.41 9.98
C PRO A 60 18.99 32.57 10.14
N SER A 61 20.13 33.26 10.26
CA SER A 61 21.49 32.73 10.27
C SER A 61 21.65 31.59 11.27
N PHE A 62 21.25 30.38 10.88
CA PHE A 62 21.57 29.16 11.60
C PHE A 62 22.96 28.78 11.10
N SER A 63 23.96 29.29 11.83
CA SER A 63 25.38 29.12 11.54
C SER A 63 25.66 27.67 11.15
N LEU A 64 26.13 27.44 9.91
CA LEU A 64 26.48 26.12 9.40
C LEU A 64 27.53 25.42 10.28
N GLU A 65 28.31 26.20 11.03
CA GLU A 65 29.28 25.73 12.02
C GLU A 65 28.61 25.01 13.20
N SER A 66 27.48 25.53 13.70
CA SER A 66 26.71 24.88 14.78
C SER A 66 26.01 23.60 14.32
N LEU A 67 25.76 23.46 13.02
CA LEU A 67 25.17 22.26 12.45
C LEU A 67 26.24 21.17 12.30
N LEU A 68 27.46 21.53 11.91
CA LEU A 68 28.59 20.61 11.76
C LEU A 68 29.04 19.98 13.10
N GLU A 69 29.00 20.75 14.18
CA GLU A 69 29.22 20.27 15.56
C GLU A 69 28.15 19.29 16.05
N LEU A 70 26.93 19.36 15.52
CA LEU A 70 25.78 18.54 15.95
C LEU A 70 25.54 17.29 15.07
N ILE A 71 26.16 17.22 13.90
CA ILE A 71 26.10 16.06 13.00
C ILE A 71 26.67 14.77 13.65
N PRO A 72 27.82 14.78 14.36
CA PRO A 72 28.36 13.58 14.98
C PRO A 72 27.42 12.88 15.99
N PRO A 73 26.81 13.58 16.98
CA PRO A 73 25.90 12.92 17.93
C PRO A 73 24.58 12.48 17.28
N ILE A 74 24.04 13.26 16.35
CA ILE A 74 22.76 12.94 15.69
C ILE A 74 22.91 11.71 14.79
N VAL A 75 23.99 11.65 14.00
CA VAL A 75 24.23 10.54 13.06
C VAL A 75 24.51 9.24 13.82
N TRP A 76 25.29 9.29 14.91
CA TRP A 76 25.56 8.10 15.71
C TRP A 76 24.38 7.63 16.57
N ALA A 77 23.48 8.54 17.00
CA ALA A 77 22.28 8.18 17.74
C ALA A 77 21.13 7.64 16.86
N SER A 78 21.07 8.04 15.58
CA SER A 78 20.00 7.65 14.66
C SER A 78 20.18 6.25 14.05
N VAL A 79 21.40 5.69 14.10
CA VAL A 79 21.71 4.38 13.53
C VAL A 79 21.40 3.26 14.53
N PRO A 80 20.62 2.23 14.15
CA PRO A 80 20.38 1.07 15.00
C PRO A 80 21.69 0.38 15.40
N LYS A 81 21.94 0.30 16.71
CA LYS A 81 23.19 -0.29 17.25
C LYS A 81 23.39 -1.76 16.86
N LYS A 82 22.29 -2.52 16.73
CA LYS A 82 22.29 -3.96 16.44
C LYS A 82 21.10 -4.34 15.55
N LYS A 83 21.28 -5.40 14.76
CA LYS A 83 20.20 -6.00 13.96
C LYS A 83 19.09 -6.55 14.88
N VAL A 84 17.84 -6.25 14.53
CA VAL A 84 16.67 -6.74 15.27
C VAL A 84 16.49 -8.24 15.04
N SER A 85 16.18 -9.01 16.09
CA SER A 85 15.91 -10.45 15.96
C SER A 85 14.65 -10.72 15.12
N PRO A 86 14.59 -11.85 14.40
CA PRO A 86 13.41 -12.19 13.59
C PRO A 86 12.11 -12.24 14.41
N SER A 87 12.17 -12.71 15.67
CA SER A 87 11.02 -12.73 16.59
C SER A 87 10.51 -11.32 16.90
N ARG A 88 11.41 -10.40 17.31
CA ARG A 88 11.05 -9.00 17.58
C ARG A 88 10.49 -8.30 16.34
N LYS A 89 11.03 -8.59 15.14
CA LYS A 89 10.49 -8.08 13.87
C LYS A 89 9.07 -8.58 13.64
N LYS A 90 8.82 -9.90 13.80
CA LYS A 90 7.50 -10.53 13.62
C LYS A 90 6.45 -9.96 14.58
N MET A 91 6.79 -9.81 15.86
CA MET A 91 5.89 -9.20 16.86
C MET A 91 5.52 -7.76 16.48
N ARG A 92 6.47 -6.94 16.03
CA ARG A 92 6.19 -5.58 15.55
C ARG A 92 5.29 -5.55 14.31
N SER A 93 5.35 -6.56 13.44
CA SER A 93 4.49 -6.65 12.25
C SER A 93 3.12 -7.26 12.49
N ALA A 94 2.91 -7.97 13.61
CA ALA A 94 1.68 -8.73 13.87
C ALA A 94 0.42 -7.83 13.87
N HIS A 95 0.56 -6.58 14.33
CA HIS A 95 -0.54 -5.61 14.38
C HIS A 95 -0.87 -4.95 13.04
N LYS A 96 -0.12 -5.24 11.97
CA LYS A 96 -0.27 -4.63 10.64
C LYS A 96 -1.13 -5.47 9.67
N GLY A 97 -1.96 -6.37 10.20
CA GLY A 97 -2.86 -7.19 9.39
C GLY A 97 -3.96 -6.37 8.70
N LEU A 98 -4.48 -6.89 7.58
CA LEU A 98 -5.64 -6.31 6.91
C LEU A 98 -6.87 -6.47 7.80
N LYS A 99 -7.53 -5.35 8.13
CA LYS A 99 -8.79 -5.37 8.88
C LYS A 99 -9.92 -5.83 7.97
N ASN A 100 -10.79 -6.70 8.48
CA ASN A 100 -12.02 -7.09 7.81
C ASN A 100 -12.92 -5.86 7.63
N LYS A 101 -13.40 -5.64 6.40
CA LYS A 101 -14.32 -4.55 6.09
C LYS A 101 -15.74 -5.08 6.25
N SER A 102 -16.57 -4.43 7.06
CA SER A 102 -18.02 -4.72 7.19
C SER A 102 -18.89 -3.84 6.30
N ASN A 103 -18.31 -2.81 5.69
CA ASN A 103 -19.03 -1.74 4.97
C ASN A 103 -19.37 -2.10 3.52
N ILE A 104 -19.68 -3.37 3.27
CA ILE A 104 -19.97 -3.91 1.94
C ILE A 104 -21.47 -4.11 1.79
N SER A 105 -22.04 -3.54 0.73
CA SER A 105 -23.47 -3.62 0.40
C SER A 105 -23.65 -3.93 -1.08
N LEU A 106 -24.79 -4.50 -1.45
CA LEU A 106 -25.11 -4.75 -2.86
C LEU A 106 -25.63 -3.46 -3.53
N CYS A 107 -25.28 -3.24 -4.79
CA CYS A 107 -25.80 -2.12 -5.57
C CYS A 107 -27.26 -2.36 -5.96
N PRO A 108 -28.18 -1.40 -5.75
CA PRO A 108 -29.60 -1.59 -6.08
C PRO A 108 -29.89 -1.68 -7.58
N ALA A 109 -29.00 -1.16 -8.44
CA ALA A 109 -29.23 -1.15 -9.89
C ALA A 109 -28.69 -2.40 -10.60
N CYS A 110 -27.49 -2.86 -10.22
CA CYS A 110 -26.78 -3.93 -10.93
C CYS A 110 -26.48 -5.16 -10.08
N GLY A 111 -26.82 -5.15 -8.79
CA GLY A 111 -26.54 -6.26 -7.86
C GLY A 111 -25.07 -6.49 -7.53
N THR A 112 -24.13 -5.75 -8.13
CA THR A 112 -22.71 -5.90 -7.81
C THR A 112 -22.36 -5.34 -6.43
N VAL A 113 -21.33 -5.92 -5.84
CA VAL A 113 -20.83 -5.55 -4.51
C VAL A 113 -20.19 -4.16 -4.55
N LYS A 114 -20.61 -3.27 -3.65
CA LYS A 114 -20.08 -1.90 -3.50
C LYS A 114 -19.85 -1.54 -2.03
N LEU A 115 -19.15 -0.43 -1.78
CA LEU A 115 -19.05 0.15 -0.44
C LEU A 115 -20.31 0.96 -0.06
N MET A 116 -20.64 0.99 1.23
CA MET A 116 -21.93 1.49 1.76
C MET A 116 -22.24 2.98 1.49
N HIS A 117 -21.24 3.83 1.31
CA HIS A 117 -21.42 5.26 1.00
C HIS A 117 -20.78 5.67 -0.33
N HIS A 118 -20.44 4.70 -1.17
CA HIS A 118 -19.79 4.94 -2.45
C HIS A 118 -20.74 4.63 -3.60
N LEU A 119 -20.57 5.36 -4.71
CA LEU A 119 -21.19 5.00 -5.98
C LEU A 119 -20.62 3.67 -6.47
N CYS A 120 -21.46 2.87 -7.12
CA CYS A 120 -21.01 1.62 -7.73
C CYS A 120 -20.06 1.93 -8.90
N PRO A 121 -18.83 1.37 -8.92
CA PRO A 121 -17.87 1.65 -9.98
C PRO A 121 -18.34 1.16 -11.34
N ASN A 122 -19.07 0.05 -11.39
CA ASN A 122 -19.61 -0.51 -12.63
C ASN A 122 -20.71 0.39 -13.23
N CYS A 123 -21.75 0.71 -12.44
CA CYS A 123 -22.82 1.59 -12.90
C CYS A 123 -22.27 2.96 -13.33
N TYR A 124 -21.39 3.54 -12.52
CA TYR A 124 -20.79 4.84 -12.84
C TYR A 124 -20.00 4.80 -14.15
N SER A 125 -19.22 3.74 -14.39
CA SER A 125 -18.46 3.58 -15.63
C SER A 125 -19.38 3.47 -16.85
N GLN A 126 -20.45 2.67 -16.75
CA GLN A 126 -21.41 2.50 -17.84
C GLN A 126 -22.12 3.79 -18.19
N ILE A 127 -22.66 4.49 -17.18
CA ILE A 127 -23.37 5.75 -17.36
C ILE A 127 -22.44 6.81 -17.96
N SER A 128 -21.23 6.95 -17.41
CA SER A 128 -20.25 7.90 -17.91
C SER A 128 -19.83 7.62 -19.35
N ARG A 129 -19.68 6.35 -19.73
CA ARG A 129 -19.37 5.96 -21.12
C ARG A 129 -20.52 6.28 -22.06
N ARG A 130 -21.76 6.00 -21.66
CA ARG A 130 -22.96 6.31 -22.45
C ARG A 130 -23.08 7.81 -22.72
N TRP A 131 -23.00 8.64 -21.69
CA TRP A 131 -23.06 10.10 -21.85
C TRP A 131 -21.95 10.64 -22.76
N LYS A 132 -20.72 10.11 -22.64
CA LYS A 132 -19.62 10.49 -23.55
C LYS A 132 -19.86 10.06 -25.00
N HIS A 133 -20.43 8.88 -25.21
CA HIS A 133 -20.78 8.39 -26.54
C HIS A 133 -21.88 9.23 -27.17
N GLU A 134 -22.94 9.53 -26.42
CA GLU A 134 -24.03 10.41 -26.83
C GLU A 134 -23.51 11.80 -27.22
N ALA A 135 -22.71 12.43 -26.36
CA ALA A 135 -22.11 13.74 -26.65
C ALA A 135 -21.27 13.73 -27.94
N ARG A 136 -20.42 12.71 -28.13
CA ARG A 136 -19.62 12.56 -29.37
C ARG A 136 -20.50 12.33 -30.60
N SER A 137 -21.55 11.53 -30.47
CA SER A 137 -22.48 11.28 -31.57
C SER A 137 -23.25 12.55 -31.97
N GLN A 138 -23.62 13.39 -31.00
CA GLN A 138 -24.27 14.68 -31.24
C GLN A 138 -23.32 15.65 -31.95
N LEU A 139 -22.07 15.73 -31.50
CA LEU A 139 -21.04 16.54 -32.17
C LEU A 139 -20.82 16.08 -33.62
N ALA A 140 -20.72 14.77 -33.85
CA ALA A 140 -20.58 14.22 -35.19
C ALA A 140 -21.82 14.49 -36.06
N ALA A 141 -23.02 14.32 -35.52
CA ALA A 141 -24.27 14.60 -36.23
C ALA A 141 -24.42 16.09 -36.58
N SER A 142 -24.02 17.00 -35.67
CA SER A 142 -24.02 18.43 -35.94
C SER A 142 -23.01 18.84 -37.01
N ALA A 143 -21.87 18.15 -37.10
CA ALA A 143 -20.84 18.43 -38.10
C ALA A 143 -21.24 17.98 -39.52
N VAL A 144 -22.14 17.01 -39.67
CA VAL A 144 -22.66 16.57 -40.98
C VAL A 144 -23.73 17.52 -41.52
N LYS A 145 -24.36 18.32 -40.66
CA LYS A 145 -25.48 19.20 -41.03
C LYS A 145 -25.03 20.58 -41.54
N THR A 146 -23.76 20.92 -41.37
CA THR A 146 -23.08 22.09 -41.96
C THR A 146 -22.40 21.71 -43.26
#